data_AF-A0A2G2J3S1-F1
#
_entry.id   AF-A0A2G2J3S1-F1
#
_cell.length_a   1.000
_cell.length_b   1.000
_cell.length_c   1.000
_cell.angle_alpha   90.00
_cell.angle_beta   90.00
_cell.angle_gamma   90.00
#
_symmetry.space_group_name_H-M   'P 1'
#
loop_
_entity.id
_entity.type
_entity.pdbx_description
1 polymer ?
#
loop_
_entity_poly.entity_id
_entity_poly.type
_entity_poly.pdbx_seq_one_letter_code
_entity_poly.pdbx_strand_id
1 'polypeptide(L)'
;MRKLICASTLVLSSLTTGISAFADDMSACEIVLMRSLSVSETQASTGSEQEPVLASFLPADKFVFSVFDAQPGHLEEVDGKPIRALMCTRAHVIPTEFDVKLIRTDIPFHISQDYDSAQSGLLSIRKENGHYVHTYSGPELSDDDKAVLKLRMNKLNGEDE
;
A
#
# COMPACT_ATOMS: atom_id res chain seq x y z
N MET A 1 42.49 -34.29 -55.32
CA MET A 1 42.73 -34.99 -54.02
C MET A 1 42.02 -34.25 -52.92
N ARG A 2 41.49 -35.00 -51.95
CA ARG A 2 40.55 -34.64 -50.87
C ARG A 2 41.01 -33.46 -49.99
N LYS A 3 40.06 -32.70 -49.46
CA LYS A 3 39.70 -32.73 -48.01
C LYS A 3 38.41 -31.95 -47.72
N LEU A 4 37.39 -32.69 -47.28
CA LEU A 4 36.32 -32.21 -46.40
C LEU A 4 36.96 -31.75 -45.09
N ILE A 5 36.54 -30.60 -44.54
CA ILE A 5 36.44 -30.43 -43.08
C ILE A 5 35.14 -29.68 -42.77
N CYS A 6 34.32 -30.39 -42.00
CA CYS A 6 33.11 -30.00 -41.30
C CYS A 6 33.40 -28.85 -40.32
N ALA A 7 32.59 -27.80 -40.29
CA ALA A 7 32.64 -26.82 -39.20
C ALA A 7 31.22 -26.53 -38.71
N SER A 8 31.00 -27.01 -37.50
CA SER A 8 29.77 -27.10 -36.73
C SER A 8 29.01 -25.79 -36.57
N THR A 9 27.69 -25.91 -36.71
CA THR A 9 26.66 -25.00 -36.23
C THR A 9 26.86 -24.70 -34.74
N LEU A 10 26.98 -23.42 -34.38
CA LEU A 10 26.96 -22.95 -33.00
C LEU A 10 25.67 -22.15 -32.79
N VAL A 11 24.65 -22.81 -32.24
CA VAL A 11 23.39 -22.16 -31.87
C VAL A 11 23.59 -21.49 -30.52
N LEU A 12 23.68 -20.16 -30.53
CA LEU A 12 23.79 -19.34 -29.33
C LEU A 12 22.37 -19.15 -28.72
N SER A 13 21.93 -20.10 -27.88
CA SER A 13 20.73 -19.92 -27.06
C SER A 13 20.99 -18.84 -26.03
N SER A 14 20.51 -17.63 -26.31
CA SER A 14 20.50 -16.53 -25.35
C SER A 14 19.41 -16.83 -24.32
N LEU A 15 19.81 -17.28 -23.13
CA LEU A 15 18.92 -17.29 -21.96
C LEU A 15 18.60 -15.84 -21.62
N THR A 16 17.44 -15.36 -22.05
CA THR A 16 16.80 -14.19 -21.46
C THR A 16 16.35 -14.59 -20.07
N THR A 17 17.22 -14.43 -19.07
CA THR A 17 16.80 -14.37 -17.67
C THR A 17 15.91 -13.15 -17.54
N GLY A 18 14.60 -13.39 -17.56
CA GLY A 18 13.60 -12.41 -17.18
C GLY A 18 13.93 -11.96 -15.76
N ILE A 19 14.39 -10.73 -15.63
CA ILE A 19 14.44 -10.06 -14.34
C ILE A 19 12.97 -9.97 -13.93
N SER A 20 12.57 -10.79 -12.96
CA SER A 20 11.32 -10.57 -12.24
C SER A 20 11.47 -9.22 -11.56
N ALA A 21 11.00 -8.17 -12.23
CA ALA A 21 10.76 -6.92 -11.56
C ALA A 21 9.81 -7.28 -10.41
N PHE A 22 10.25 -7.03 -9.18
CA PHE A 22 9.34 -6.87 -8.05
C PHE A 22 8.49 -5.64 -8.39
N ALA A 23 7.50 -5.82 -9.25
CA ALA A 23 6.32 -5.01 -9.21
C ALA A 23 5.69 -5.38 -7.86
N ASP A 24 6.07 -4.65 -6.81
CA ASP A 24 5.27 -4.59 -5.59
C ASP A 24 3.83 -4.39 -6.07
N ASP A 25 3.02 -5.42 -5.84
CA ASP A 25 1.74 -5.57 -6.49
C ASP A 25 0.83 -4.39 -6.11
N MET A 26 0.71 -3.44 -7.03
CA MET A 26 -0.10 -2.23 -6.85
C MET A 26 -1.58 -2.60 -6.63
N SER A 27 -1.98 -3.84 -6.95
CA SER A 27 -3.33 -4.37 -6.78
C SER A 27 -3.63 -4.88 -5.36
N ALA A 28 -2.64 -4.96 -4.47
CA ALA A 28 -2.84 -5.42 -3.09
C ALA A 28 -3.23 -4.28 -2.12
N CYS A 29 -3.80 -3.17 -2.63
CA CYS A 29 -4.30 -2.08 -1.81
C CYS A 29 -5.81 -1.91 -1.94
N GLU A 30 -6.46 -1.59 -0.82
CA GLU A 30 -7.88 -1.31 -0.72
C GLU A 30 -8.09 0.07 -0.08
N ILE A 31 -9.03 0.84 -0.64
CA ILE A 31 -9.54 2.03 0.01
C ILE A 31 -10.68 1.65 0.95
N VAL A 32 -10.73 2.33 2.09
CA VAL A 32 -11.76 2.15 3.10
C VAL A 32 -12.78 3.27 3.00
N LEU A 33 -14.04 2.91 2.80
CA LEU A 33 -15.18 3.83 2.89
C LEU A 33 -16.01 3.49 4.12
N MET A 34 -16.62 4.50 4.73
CA MET A 34 -17.55 4.31 5.85
C MET A 34 -18.94 4.76 5.43
N ARG A 35 -19.95 3.91 5.64
CA ARG A 35 -21.37 4.27 5.48
C ARG A 35 -22.11 4.10 6.79
N SER A 36 -23.00 5.03 7.14
CA SER A 36 -24.01 4.73 8.16
C SER A 36 -25.11 3.86 7.56
N LEU A 37 -25.64 2.96 8.37
CA LEU A 37 -26.83 2.18 8.05
C LEU A 37 -28.04 2.89 8.66
N SER A 38 -28.97 3.34 7.82
CA SER A 38 -30.25 3.85 8.30
C SER A 38 -31.10 2.71 8.86
N VAL A 39 -31.82 2.97 9.96
CA VAL A 39 -32.66 2.02 10.73
C VAL A 39 -33.69 1.26 9.88
N SER A 40 -33.96 1.68 8.64
CA SER A 40 -34.84 0.95 7.72
C SER A 40 -34.25 -0.36 7.17
N GLU A 41 -32.94 -0.60 7.33
CA GLU A 41 -32.26 -1.85 6.90
C GLU A 41 -32.05 -2.86 8.03
N THR A 42 -32.41 -2.53 9.28
CA THR A 42 -32.10 -3.38 10.44
C THR A 42 -33.33 -3.51 11.34
N GLN A 43 -34.01 -4.66 11.25
CA GLN A 43 -34.95 -5.04 12.30
C GLN A 43 -34.17 -5.25 13.61
N ALA A 44 -34.54 -4.46 14.62
CA ALA A 44 -34.23 -4.59 16.03
C ALA A 44 -32.75 -4.56 16.45
N SER A 45 -32.37 -3.50 17.17
CA SER A 45 -31.86 -3.67 18.53
C SER A 45 -32.06 -2.39 19.33
N THR A 46 -32.71 -2.56 20.48
CA THR A 46 -32.97 -1.54 21.49
C THR A 46 -31.68 -1.16 22.21
N GLY A 47 -31.34 0.13 22.21
CA GLY A 47 -30.42 0.72 23.19
C GLY A 47 -29.09 1.22 22.63
N SER A 48 -28.83 2.52 22.87
CA SER A 48 -27.71 3.38 22.44
C SER A 48 -27.78 3.90 21.00
N GLU A 49 -28.01 5.21 20.88
CA GLU A 49 -28.24 5.98 19.64
C GLU A 49 -26.94 6.27 18.88
N GLN A 50 -26.22 5.23 18.47
CA GLN A 50 -25.20 5.36 17.43
C GLN A 50 -25.63 4.53 16.23
N GLU A 51 -25.86 5.21 15.10
CA GLU A 51 -26.15 4.52 13.84
C GLU A 51 -25.02 3.53 13.55
N PRO A 52 -25.34 2.26 13.22
CA PRO A 52 -24.30 1.30 12.90
C PRO A 52 -23.53 1.77 11.67
N VAL A 53 -22.21 1.80 11.78
CA VAL A 53 -21.31 2.17 10.68
C VAL A 53 -20.75 0.89 10.04
N LEU A 54 -20.89 0.79 8.73
CA LEU A 54 -20.32 -0.29 7.93
C LEU A 54 -19.09 0.23 7.19
N ALA A 55 -17.95 -0.45 7.39
CA ALA A 55 -16.76 -0.28 6.58
C ALA A 55 -16.92 -1.06 5.26
N SER A 56 -16.58 -0.43 4.14
CA SER A 56 -16.51 -1.07 2.82
C SER A 56 -15.11 -0.93 2.28
N PHE A 57 -14.57 -2.04 1.77
CA PHE A 57 -13.23 -2.13 1.20
C PHE A 57 -13.38 -2.25 -0.31
N LEU A 58 -12.75 -1.36 -1.06
CA LEU A 58 -12.78 -1.36 -2.52
C LEU A 58 -11.35 -1.39 -3.06
N PRO A 59 -11.10 -2.01 -4.23
CA PRO A 59 -9.80 -1.95 -4.89
C PRO A 59 -9.32 -0.51 -5.07
N ALA A 60 -8.07 -0.25 -4.72
CA ALA A 60 -7.51 1.10 -4.74
C ALA A 60 -6.99 1.55 -6.12
N ASP A 61 -7.13 0.76 -7.19
CA ASP A 61 -6.50 1.03 -8.50
C ASP A 61 -6.75 2.44 -9.02
N LYS A 62 -8.00 2.92 -8.92
CA LYS A 62 -8.38 4.27 -9.37
C LYS A 62 -7.75 5.37 -8.51
N PHE A 63 -7.73 5.15 -7.20
CA PHE A 63 -7.09 6.05 -6.25
C PHE A 63 -5.58 6.12 -6.52
N VAL A 64 -4.92 4.96 -6.58
CA VAL A 64 -3.49 4.87 -6.88
C VAL A 64 -3.19 5.51 -8.22
N PHE A 65 -3.94 5.23 -9.29
CA PHE A 65 -3.73 5.90 -10.57
C PHE A 65 -3.81 7.42 -10.46
N SER A 66 -4.79 7.96 -9.72
CA SER A 66 -4.94 9.42 -9.54
C SER A 66 -3.79 10.08 -8.77
N VAL A 67 -3.07 9.35 -7.92
CA VAL A 67 -1.91 9.90 -7.18
C VAL A 67 -0.67 9.99 -8.07
N PHE A 68 -0.58 9.12 -9.07
CA PHE A 68 0.59 8.99 -9.93
C PHE A 68 0.37 9.52 -11.35
N ASP A 69 -0.86 9.91 -11.69
CA ASP A 69 -1.11 10.65 -12.91
C ASP A 69 -0.41 12.02 -12.85
N ALA A 70 -0.16 12.61 -14.02
CA ALA A 70 0.52 13.89 -14.10
C ALA A 70 -0.42 15.07 -13.75
N GLN A 71 -1.66 14.80 -13.30
CA GLN A 71 -2.63 15.83 -13.01
C GLN A 71 -2.46 16.35 -11.57
N PRO A 72 -2.80 17.61 -11.31
CA PRO A 72 -2.80 18.13 -9.95
C PRO A 72 -3.95 17.51 -9.14
N GLY A 73 -3.63 17.07 -7.93
CA GLY A 73 -4.61 16.50 -6.99
C GLY A 73 -4.58 14.97 -6.97
N HIS A 74 -5.57 14.37 -6.31
CA HIS A 74 -5.83 12.94 -6.28
C HIS A 74 -7.30 12.69 -5.96
N LEU A 75 -7.76 11.45 -6.11
CA LEU A 75 -9.11 11.04 -5.78
C LEU A 75 -9.30 11.04 -4.26
N GLU A 76 -10.24 11.84 -3.74
CA GLU A 76 -10.55 11.89 -2.30
C GLU A 76 -11.86 11.15 -1.95
N GLU A 77 -12.71 10.88 -2.93
CA GLU A 77 -14.03 10.27 -2.73
C GLU A 77 -14.37 9.23 -3.80
N VAL A 78 -15.20 8.25 -3.43
CA VAL A 78 -15.83 7.30 -4.36
C VAL A 78 -17.33 7.27 -4.07
N ASP A 79 -18.14 7.46 -5.11
CA ASP A 79 -19.61 7.53 -5.02
C ASP A 79 -20.11 8.55 -3.97
N GLY A 80 -19.44 9.71 -3.89
CA GLY A 80 -19.75 10.78 -2.94
C GLY A 80 -19.43 10.43 -1.48
N LYS A 81 -18.58 9.43 -1.24
CA LYS A 81 -18.10 9.04 0.09
C LYS A 81 -16.60 9.27 0.19
N PRO A 82 -16.11 9.94 1.25
CA PRO A 82 -14.68 10.18 1.43
C PRO A 82 -13.92 8.88 1.69
N ILE A 83 -12.73 8.79 1.11
CA ILE A 83 -11.76 7.75 1.39
C ILE A 83 -11.23 7.98 2.81
N ARG A 84 -11.42 6.99 3.67
CA ARG A 84 -11.10 7.08 5.10
C ARG A 84 -9.73 6.53 5.44
N ALA A 85 -9.25 5.58 4.65
CA ALA A 85 -7.93 5.00 4.77
C ALA A 85 -7.55 4.28 3.47
N LEU A 86 -6.25 4.05 3.31
CA LEU A 86 -5.67 3.16 2.33
C LEU A 86 -4.98 2.02 3.09
N MET A 87 -5.38 0.79 2.81
CA MET A 87 -4.84 -0.42 3.42
C MET A 87 -4.14 -1.25 2.36
N CYS A 88 -2.89 -1.61 2.58
CA CYS A 88 -2.07 -2.33 1.60
C CYS A 88 -1.48 -3.59 2.21
N THR A 89 -1.59 -4.70 1.49
CA THR A 89 -0.89 -5.93 1.81
C THR A 89 0.46 -5.95 1.10
N ARG A 90 1.55 -6.20 1.84
CA ARG A 90 2.94 -6.21 1.33
C ARG A 90 3.77 -7.26 2.03
N ALA A 91 4.78 -7.79 1.35
CA ALA A 91 5.75 -8.69 2.00
C ALA A 91 6.56 -8.00 3.11
N HIS A 92 6.80 -6.68 2.96
CA HIS A 92 7.51 -5.85 3.93
C HIS A 92 6.63 -4.68 4.36
N VAL A 93 6.61 -4.39 5.66
CA VAL A 93 5.78 -3.33 6.25
C VAL A 93 6.43 -1.94 6.19
N ILE A 94 7.72 -1.87 5.86
CA ILE A 94 8.45 -0.60 5.76
C ILE A 94 8.10 0.07 4.42
N PRO A 95 7.62 1.33 4.41
CA PRO A 95 7.20 1.99 3.18
C PRO A 95 8.35 2.20 2.21
N THR A 96 8.08 1.90 0.95
CA THR A 96 8.96 2.18 -0.18
C THR A 96 8.89 3.66 -0.58
N GLU A 97 9.73 4.09 -1.52
CA GLU A 97 9.61 5.43 -2.14
C GLU A 97 8.27 5.62 -2.88
N PHE A 98 7.67 4.53 -3.37
CA PHE A 98 6.37 4.57 -4.01
C PHE A 98 5.28 4.95 -2.99
N ASP A 99 5.30 4.28 -1.83
CA ASP A 99 4.33 4.51 -0.76
C ASP A 99 4.41 5.93 -0.20
N VAL A 100 5.59 6.58 -0.23
CA VAL A 100 5.74 7.99 0.20
C VAL A 100 4.81 8.93 -0.57
N LYS A 101 4.55 8.68 -1.86
CA LYS A 101 3.59 9.51 -2.62
C LYS A 101 2.14 9.27 -2.18
N LEU A 102 1.80 8.03 -1.86
CA LEU A 102 0.49 7.69 -1.31
C LEU A 102 0.30 8.31 0.09
N ILE A 103 1.30 8.25 0.97
CA ILE A 103 1.23 8.84 2.31
C ILE A 103 1.03 10.36 2.25
N ARG A 104 1.60 11.02 1.24
CA ARG A 104 1.49 12.47 1.03
C ARG A 104 0.09 12.95 0.60
N THR A 105 -0.85 12.05 0.35
CA THR A 105 -2.25 12.42 0.15
C THR A 105 -2.98 12.78 1.44
N ASP A 106 -2.33 12.61 2.60
CA ASP A 106 -2.88 12.82 3.94
C ASP A 106 -4.00 11.83 4.33
N ILE A 107 -4.35 10.89 3.44
CA ILE A 107 -5.22 9.76 3.76
C ILE A 107 -4.44 8.78 4.66
N PRO A 108 -5.03 8.33 5.80
CA PRO A 108 -4.39 7.33 6.66
C PRO A 108 -3.94 6.11 5.88
N PHE A 109 -2.67 5.75 6.03
CA PHE A 109 -2.02 4.70 5.26
C PHE A 109 -1.61 3.56 6.17
N HIS A 110 -2.05 2.35 5.84
CA HIS A 110 -1.77 1.15 6.60
C HIS A 110 -1.09 0.13 5.68
N ILE A 111 -0.01 -0.49 6.16
CA ILE A 111 0.62 -1.63 5.49
C ILE A 111 0.66 -2.81 6.47
N SER A 112 0.17 -3.96 6.03
CA SER A 112 0.34 -5.23 6.74
C SER A 112 0.91 -6.32 5.83
N GLN A 113 1.52 -7.33 6.43
CA GLN A 113 1.82 -8.59 5.73
C GLN A 113 0.58 -9.47 5.59
N ASP A 114 -0.32 -9.38 6.56
CA ASP A 114 -1.54 -10.18 6.64
C ASP A 114 -2.47 -9.51 7.65
N TYR A 115 -3.60 -8.96 7.20
CA TYR A 115 -4.57 -8.31 8.09
C TYR A 115 -5.39 -9.30 8.92
N ASP A 116 -5.40 -10.58 8.57
CA ASP A 116 -6.13 -11.63 9.28
C ASP A 116 -5.29 -12.29 10.39
N SER A 117 -3.99 -11.98 10.46
CA SER A 117 -3.06 -12.52 11.45
C SER A 117 -2.68 -11.48 12.51
N ALA A 118 -2.92 -11.81 13.78
CA ALA A 118 -2.48 -10.98 14.90
C ALA A 118 -0.95 -11.00 15.14
N GLN A 119 -0.21 -11.88 14.43
CA GLN A 119 1.24 -12.01 14.54
C GLN A 119 1.98 -11.30 13.40
N SER A 120 1.26 -10.74 12.42
CA SER A 120 1.86 -10.01 11.31
C SER A 120 2.30 -8.61 11.75
N GLY A 121 3.27 -8.04 11.03
CA GLY A 121 3.57 -6.63 11.16
C GLY A 121 2.44 -5.79 10.56
N LEU A 122 2.03 -4.75 11.29
CA LEU A 122 1.13 -3.69 10.84
C LEU A 122 1.77 -2.34 11.14
N LEU A 123 2.09 -1.60 10.09
CA LEU A 123 2.50 -0.21 10.17
C LEU A 123 1.33 0.69 9.79
N SER A 124 1.04 1.69 10.61
CA SER A 124 0.05 2.74 10.32
C SER A 124 0.72 4.09 10.33
N ILE A 125 0.50 4.89 9.29
CA ILE A 125 1.03 6.24 9.12
C ILE A 125 -0.14 7.19 8.86
N ARG A 126 -0.15 8.32 9.57
CA ARG A 126 -1.16 9.37 9.38
C ARG A 126 -0.58 10.73 9.74
N LYS A 127 -1.22 11.78 9.25
CA LYS A 127 -0.87 13.15 9.59
C LYS A 127 -1.64 13.62 10.82
N GLU A 128 -0.93 14.12 11.81
CA GLU A 128 -1.48 14.73 13.02
C GLU A 128 -0.80 16.06 13.27
N ASN A 129 -1.57 17.12 13.49
CA ASN A 129 -1.06 18.47 13.77
C ASN A 129 -0.01 18.96 12.75
N GLY A 130 -0.15 18.56 11.48
CA GLY A 130 0.76 18.93 10.40
C GLY A 130 1.98 18.01 10.22
N HIS A 131 2.20 17.04 11.11
CA HIS A 131 3.32 16.10 11.04
C HIS A 131 2.84 14.67 10.80
N TYR A 132 3.57 13.89 10.02
CA TYR A 132 3.34 12.46 9.88
C TYR A 132 3.87 11.72 11.10
N VAL A 133 2.99 10.95 11.72
CA VAL A 133 3.27 10.05 12.84
C VAL A 133 3.02 8.62 12.39
N HIS A 134 3.64 7.66 13.09
CA HIS A 134 3.42 6.24 12.83
C HIS A 134 3.23 5.43 14.11
N THR A 135 2.54 4.31 13.95
CA THR A 135 2.48 3.24 14.97
C THR A 135 2.80 1.92 14.30
N TYR A 136 3.53 1.06 15.00
CA TYR A 136 3.86 -0.28 14.54
C TYR A 136 3.44 -1.32 15.58
N SER A 137 2.85 -2.42 15.11
CA SER A 137 2.56 -3.61 15.91
C SER A 137 3.00 -4.86 15.15
N GLY A 138 3.53 -5.85 15.85
CA GLY A 138 3.99 -7.11 15.24
C GLY A 138 5.34 -7.55 15.80
N PRO A 139 6.05 -8.44 15.10
CA PRO A 139 7.40 -8.87 15.47
C PRO A 139 8.37 -7.68 15.50
N GLU A 140 9.40 -7.76 16.32
CA GLU A 140 10.41 -6.70 16.42
C GLU A 140 11.05 -6.42 15.05
N LEU A 141 11.06 -5.14 14.65
CA LEU A 141 11.73 -4.71 13.42
C LEU A 141 13.25 -4.87 13.56
N SER A 142 13.93 -5.23 12.47
CA SER A 142 15.39 -5.20 12.43
C SER A 142 15.91 -3.77 12.62
N ASP A 143 17.17 -3.63 13.04
CA ASP A 143 17.78 -2.31 13.21
C ASP A 143 17.86 -1.54 11.89
N ASP A 144 18.09 -2.24 10.77
CA ASP A 144 18.07 -1.68 9.43
C ASP A 144 16.66 -1.18 9.06
N ASP A 145 15.62 -1.95 9.33
CA ASP A 145 14.23 -1.56 9.06
C ASP A 145 13.82 -0.34 9.90
N LYS A 146 14.24 -0.27 11.17
CA LYS A 146 14.00 0.90 12.03
C LYS A 146 14.71 2.14 11.48
N ALA A 147 15.94 1.99 11.02
CA ALA A 147 16.71 3.09 10.44
C ALA A 147 16.04 3.60 9.15
N VAL A 148 15.61 2.70 8.26
CA VAL A 148 14.90 3.06 7.03
C VAL A 148 13.57 3.72 7.34
N LEU A 149 12.79 3.18 8.29
CA LEU A 149 11.52 3.78 8.70
C LEU A 149 11.74 5.20 9.24
N LYS A 150 12.72 5.40 10.11
CA LYS A 150 13.07 6.73 10.64
C LYS A 150 13.41 7.71 9.51
N LEU A 151 14.27 7.30 8.57
CA LEU A 151 14.65 8.11 7.41
C LEU A 151 13.42 8.50 6.57
N ARG A 152 12.48 7.58 6.37
CA ARG A 152 11.22 7.82 5.65
C ARG A 152 10.34 8.84 6.36
N MET A 153 10.19 8.72 7.67
CA MET A 153 9.39 9.64 8.48
C MET A 153 10.01 11.04 8.49
N ASN A 154 11.34 11.14 8.64
CA ASN A 154 12.08 12.40 8.55
C ASN A 154 11.85 13.09 7.19
N LYS A 155 11.98 12.34 6.09
CA LYS A 155 11.70 12.84 4.73
C LYS A 155 10.25 13.28 4.52
N LEU A 156 9.28 12.60 5.14
CA LEU A 156 7.87 12.99 5.10
C LEU A 156 7.62 14.30 5.86
N ASN A 157 8.32 14.50 6.98
CA ASN A 157 8.19 15.68 7.84
C ASN A 157 9.09 16.87 7.43
N GLY A 158 9.93 16.71 6.42
CA GLY A 158 10.88 17.76 6.01
C GLY A 158 11.98 18.01 7.06
N GLU A 159 12.28 16.99 7.86
CA GLU A 159 13.37 16.98 8.82
C GLU A 159 14.59 16.37 8.11
N ASP A 160 15.51 17.20 7.64
CA ASP A 160 16.80 16.71 7.12
C ASP A 160 17.65 16.17 8.29
N GLU A 161 18.35 15.05 8.08
CA GLU A 161 19.26 14.43 9.08
C GLU A 161 20.44 15.33 9.48
#